data_AF-A0A9E2UL27-F1
#
_entry.id   AF-A0A9E2UL27-F1
#
_cell.length_a   1.000
_cell.length_b   1.000
_cell.length_c   1.000
_cell.angle_alpha   90.00
_cell.angle_beta   90.00
_cell.angle_gamma   90.00
#
_symmetry.space_group_name_H-M   'P 1'
#
loop_
_entity.id
_entity.type
_entity.pdbx_description
1 polymer ?
#
loop_
_entity_poly.entity_id
_entity_poly.type
_entity_poly.pdbx_seq_one_letter_code
_entity_poly.pdbx_strand_id
1 'polypeptide(L)'
;MLLSAATPALAQNNPIPNIDILLQKPPGGSALVVGETGRDGWFRDPIPVEAGEYQVAAACPPRRQCPAFRMAEVLVNGRVIGPDARGRFVFLVGSGIGQVRLEARVLSQPVSIPR
;
A
#
# COMPACT_ATOMS: atom_id res chain seq x y z
N MET A 1 34.34 29.75 -16.89
CA MET A 1 33.33 28.67 -16.93
C MET A 1 33.57 27.77 -15.74
N LEU A 2 32.72 27.82 -14.71
CA LEU A 2 32.73 26.85 -13.63
C LEU A 2 31.30 26.34 -13.50
N LEU A 3 31.18 25.02 -13.63
CA LEU A 3 29.94 24.29 -13.84
C LEU A 3 28.90 24.58 -12.75
N SER A 4 27.70 24.97 -13.18
CA SER A 4 26.48 24.86 -12.38
C SER A 4 26.30 23.41 -11.94
N ALA A 5 26.53 23.13 -10.65
CA ALA A 5 26.06 21.90 -10.02
C ALA A 5 24.53 22.02 -9.86
N ALA A 6 23.80 21.71 -10.92
CA ALA A 6 22.36 21.62 -10.88
C ALA A 6 21.93 20.30 -10.20
N THR A 7 21.27 20.47 -9.05
CA THR A 7 20.08 19.71 -8.59
C THR A 7 20.24 18.35 -7.89
N PRO A 8 19.25 17.97 -7.05
CA PRO A 8 19.36 17.91 -5.60
C PRO A 8 19.44 16.46 -5.10
N ALA A 9 19.57 16.27 -3.79
CA ALA A 9 19.22 15.02 -3.15
C ALA A 9 17.75 14.67 -3.46
N LEU A 10 17.54 13.96 -4.56
CA LEU A 10 16.33 13.20 -4.86
C LEU A 10 16.27 12.09 -3.83
N ALA A 11 15.73 12.42 -2.67
CA ALA A 11 15.22 11.47 -1.69
C ALA A 11 13.99 10.80 -2.33
N GLN A 12 14.23 9.97 -3.36
CA GLN A 12 13.19 9.33 -4.15
C GLN A 12 12.62 8.15 -3.35
N ASN A 13 11.30 8.16 -3.17
CA ASN A 13 10.58 7.02 -2.64
C ASN A 13 10.82 5.82 -3.57
N ASN A 14 11.52 4.78 -3.09
CA ASN A 14 11.86 3.60 -3.91
C ASN A 14 10.78 2.52 -3.78
N PRO A 15 10.40 1.84 -4.87
CA PRO A 15 9.44 0.75 -4.82
C PRO A 15 9.96 -0.43 -3.98
N ILE A 16 9.08 -1.02 -3.15
CA ILE A 16 9.41 -2.19 -2.35
C ILE A 16 8.64 -3.40 -2.90
N PRO A 17 9.33 -4.36 -3.54
CA PRO A 17 8.69 -5.58 -4.04
C PRO A 17 8.44 -6.59 -2.93
N ASN A 18 7.61 -7.59 -3.23
CA ASN A 18 7.18 -8.73 -2.40
C ASN A 18 6.82 -8.34 -0.95
N ILE A 19 5.95 -7.34 -0.84
CA ILE A 19 5.26 -6.95 0.38
C ILE A 19 3.86 -7.56 0.35
N ASP A 20 3.47 -8.24 1.44
CA ASP A 20 2.15 -8.83 1.56
C ASP A 20 1.10 -7.73 1.61
N ILE A 21 0.09 -7.84 0.75
CA ILE A 21 -1.13 -7.03 0.82
C ILE A 21 -2.19 -7.84 1.53
N LEU A 22 -2.68 -7.28 2.63
CA LEU A 22 -3.66 -7.89 3.52
C LEU A 22 -5.01 -7.22 3.30
N LEU A 23 -6.06 -8.04 3.20
CA LEU A 23 -7.45 -7.60 3.22
C LEU A 23 -8.16 -8.22 4.42
N GLN A 24 -8.88 -7.40 5.16
CA GLN A 24 -9.65 -7.83 6.33
C GLN A 24 -11.06 -7.25 6.27
N LYS A 25 -12.07 -8.02 6.68
CA LYS A 25 -13.47 -7.57 6.82
C LYS A 25 -13.83 -7.40 8.31
N PRO A 26 -13.84 -6.17 8.87
CA PRO A 26 -14.29 -5.95 10.24
C PRO A 26 -15.82 -6.06 10.40
N PRO A 27 -16.34 -6.36 11.60
CA PRO A 27 -15.62 -6.88 12.76
C PRO A 27 -15.38 -8.40 12.64
N GLY A 28 -14.25 -8.89 13.18
CA GLY A 28 -14.02 -10.32 13.40
C GLY A 28 -13.51 -11.14 12.20
N GLY A 29 -13.47 -10.59 10.98
CA GLY A 29 -12.82 -11.25 9.85
C GLY A 29 -11.31 -11.41 10.06
N SER A 30 -10.77 -12.57 9.69
CA SER A 30 -9.33 -12.79 9.64
C SER A 30 -8.71 -11.98 8.50
N ALA A 31 -7.51 -11.45 8.70
CA ALA A 31 -6.76 -10.83 7.61
C ALA A 31 -6.27 -11.92 6.64
N LEU A 32 -6.51 -11.73 5.35
CA LEU A 32 -6.09 -12.63 4.29
C LEU A 32 -5.01 -11.94 3.47
N VAL A 33 -3.92 -12.65 3.16
CA VAL A 33 -2.97 -12.21 2.14
C VAL A 33 -3.64 -12.39 0.78
N VAL A 34 -3.91 -11.28 0.10
CA VAL A 34 -4.55 -11.28 -1.23
C VAL A 34 -3.52 -11.23 -2.36
N GLY A 35 -2.27 -10.95 -2.03
CA GLY A 35 -1.14 -11.03 -2.94
C GLY A 35 0.06 -10.25 -2.43
N GLU A 36 1.05 -10.10 -3.29
CA GLU A 36 2.31 -9.45 -2.98
C GLU A 36 2.61 -8.33 -4.00
N THR A 37 3.31 -7.28 -3.57
CA THR A 37 3.76 -6.23 -4.51
C THR A 37 4.78 -6.77 -5.52
N GLY A 38 4.67 -6.34 -6.77
CA GLY A 38 5.63 -6.63 -7.83
C GLY A 38 6.91 -5.80 -7.73
N ARG A 39 7.81 -5.97 -8.72
CA ARG A 39 9.11 -5.25 -8.80
C ARG A 39 8.98 -3.72 -8.80
N ASP A 40 7.87 -3.20 -9.29
CA ASP A 40 7.51 -1.78 -9.32
C ASP A 40 6.88 -1.29 -8.01
N GLY A 41 6.83 -2.15 -6.99
CA GLY A 41 6.24 -1.87 -5.68
C GLY A 41 4.72 -1.90 -5.68
N TRP A 42 4.09 -2.34 -6.76
CA TRP A 42 2.64 -2.37 -6.90
C TRP A 42 2.08 -3.78 -6.86
N PHE A 43 0.96 -3.91 -6.15
CA PHE A 43 0.00 -4.98 -6.27
C PHE A 43 -1.22 -4.46 -7.05
N ARG A 44 -1.77 -5.24 -7.99
CA ARG A 44 -2.92 -4.85 -8.81
C ARG A 44 -3.74 -6.06 -9.26
N ASP A 45 -4.78 -6.42 -8.52
CA ASP A 45 -5.62 -7.56 -8.87
C ASP A 45 -7.11 -7.32 -8.56
N PRO A 46 -8.02 -8.00 -9.28
CA PRO A 46 -9.41 -8.09 -8.89
C PRO A 46 -9.56 -9.02 -7.68
N ILE A 47 -10.15 -8.52 -6.58
CA ILE A 47 -10.38 -9.27 -5.35
C ILE A 47 -11.87 -9.52 -5.16
N PRO A 48 -12.30 -10.79 -4.98
CA PRO A 48 -13.69 -11.08 -4.64
C PRO A 48 -14.02 -10.54 -3.24
N VAL A 49 -15.10 -9.76 -3.16
CA VAL A 49 -15.60 -9.19 -1.91
C VAL A 49 -17.12 -9.30 -1.84
N GLU A 50 -17.61 -9.29 -0.61
CA GLU A 50 -19.04 -9.19 -0.32
C GLU A 50 -19.38 -7.76 0.09
N ALA A 51 -20.66 -7.45 0.25
CA ALA A 51 -21.07 -6.20 0.88
C ALA A 51 -20.47 -6.09 2.30
N GLY A 52 -19.98 -4.91 2.64
CA GLY A 52 -19.41 -4.61 3.95
C GLY A 52 -18.23 -3.65 3.92
N GLU A 53 -17.68 -3.40 5.10
CA GLU A 53 -16.46 -2.61 5.29
C GLU A 53 -15.23 -3.51 5.20
N TYR A 54 -14.19 -3.01 4.54
CA TYR A 54 -12.92 -3.69 4.41
C TYR A 54 -11.76 -2.77 4.80
N GLN A 55 -10.75 -3.37 5.41
CA GLN A 55 -9.48 -2.75 5.73
C GLN A 55 -8.38 -3.37 4.88
N VAL A 56 -7.53 -2.52 4.31
CA VAL A 56 -6.31 -2.90 3.59
C VAL A 56 -5.10 -2.58 4.44
N ALA A 57 -4.13 -3.48 4.48
CA ALA A 57 -2.83 -3.25 5.09
C ALA A 57 -1.70 -3.82 4.24
N ALA A 58 -0.50 -3.29 4.45
CA ALA A 58 0.73 -3.81 3.85
C ALA A 58 1.64 -4.33 4.97
N ALA A 59 2.09 -5.57 4.88
CA ALA A 59 2.90 -6.21 5.90
C ALA A 59 4.23 -6.72 5.35
N CYS A 60 5.28 -6.64 6.16
CA CYS A 60 6.53 -7.31 5.81
C CYS A 60 6.36 -8.82 6.04
N PRO A 61 6.64 -9.68 5.05
CA PRO A 61 6.58 -11.11 5.24
C PRO A 61 7.52 -11.56 6.37
N PRO A 62 7.17 -12.55 7.21
CA PRO A 62 7.91 -12.91 8.44
C PRO A 62 9.39 -13.27 8.25
N ARG A 63 9.77 -13.71 7.04
CA ARG A 63 11.14 -14.15 6.71
C ARG A 63 11.95 -13.10 5.97
N ARG A 64 11.47 -11.85 5.90
CA ARG A 64 12.09 -10.80 5.11
C ARG A 64 12.44 -9.58 5.95
N GLN A 65 13.55 -8.94 5.61
CA GLN A 65 13.84 -7.59 6.07
C GLN A 65 13.21 -6.58 5.11
N CYS A 66 12.29 -5.79 5.62
CA CYS A 66 11.72 -4.64 4.90
C CYS A 66 12.27 -3.35 5.50
N PRO A 67 12.36 -2.27 4.71
CA PRO A 67 12.67 -0.94 5.23
C PRO A 67 11.74 -0.57 6.39
N ALA A 68 12.28 0.06 7.44
CA ALA A 68 11.50 0.47 8.60
C ALA A 68 10.43 1.50 8.21
N PHE A 69 10.83 2.51 7.42
CA PHE A 69 9.96 3.59 6.97
C PHE A 69 9.40 3.30 5.59
N ARG A 70 8.06 3.20 5.53
CA ARG A 70 7.33 2.80 4.32
C ARG A 70 6.08 3.63 4.19
N MET A 71 5.76 3.99 2.95
CA MET A 71 4.46 4.52 2.58
C MET A 71 3.65 3.45 1.87
N ALA A 72 2.35 3.48 2.10
CA ALA A 72 1.38 2.74 1.31
C ALA A 72 0.44 3.75 0.62
N GLU A 73 0.20 3.54 -0.67
CA GLU A 73 -0.87 4.17 -1.44
C GLU A 73 -1.85 3.06 -1.81
N VAL A 74 -3.15 3.28 -1.60
CA VAL A 74 -4.17 2.27 -1.89
C VAL A 74 -5.24 2.88 -2.77
N LEU A 75 -5.60 2.17 -3.84
CA LEU A 75 -6.70 2.50 -4.73
C LEU A 75 -7.69 1.34 -4.78
N VAL A 76 -8.97 1.69 -4.78
CA VAL A 76 -10.07 0.74 -4.95
C VAL A 76 -10.89 1.21 -6.13
N ASN A 77 -11.00 0.36 -7.17
CA ASN A 77 -11.65 0.70 -8.43
C ASN A 77 -11.12 2.00 -9.05
N GLY A 78 -9.79 2.19 -9.00
CA GLY A 78 -9.11 3.39 -9.51
C GLY A 78 -9.25 4.64 -8.62
N ARG A 79 -9.94 4.57 -7.49
CA ARG A 79 -10.08 5.68 -6.54
C ARG A 79 -9.10 5.54 -5.38
N VAL A 80 -8.26 6.55 -5.16
CA VAL A 80 -7.37 6.63 -4.00
C VAL A 80 -8.19 6.65 -2.71
N ILE A 81 -7.84 5.77 -1.77
CA ILE A 81 -8.35 5.79 -0.40
C ILE A 81 -7.23 6.25 0.54
N GLY A 82 -7.53 7.27 1.34
CA GLY A 82 -6.62 7.76 2.38
C GLY A 82 -6.73 6.93 3.66
N PRO A 83 -5.70 6.93 4.51
CA PRO A 83 -5.81 6.35 5.84
C PRO A 83 -6.80 7.14 6.70
N ASP A 84 -7.53 6.45 7.57
CA ASP A 84 -8.35 7.06 8.62
C ASP A 84 -7.48 7.70 9.71
N ALA A 85 -8.12 8.29 10.74
CA ALA A 85 -7.42 8.90 11.88
C ALA A 85 -6.54 7.91 12.68
N ARG A 86 -6.68 6.60 12.45
CA ARG A 86 -5.87 5.53 13.06
C ARG A 86 -4.83 4.96 12.09
N GLY A 87 -4.65 5.56 10.92
CA GLY A 87 -3.70 5.09 9.91
C GLY A 87 -4.19 3.90 9.06
N ARG A 88 -5.48 3.55 9.11
CA ARG A 88 -6.03 2.38 8.42
C ARG A 88 -6.64 2.76 7.09
N PHE A 89 -6.34 2.01 6.04
CA PHE A 89 -6.98 2.19 4.73
C PHE A 89 -8.29 1.41 4.71
N VAL A 90 -9.41 2.12 4.78
CA VAL A 90 -10.75 1.51 4.89
C VAL A 90 -11.60 1.91 3.69
N PHE A 91 -12.36 0.95 3.16
CA PHE A 91 -13.33 1.20 2.09
C PHE A 91 -14.61 0.41 2.30
N LEU A 92 -15.71 0.93 1.76
CA LEU A 92 -17.03 0.30 1.80
C LEU A 92 -17.36 -0.35 0.47
N VAL A 93 -17.85 -1.58 0.52
CA VAL A 93 -18.45 -2.31 -0.59
C VAL A 93 -19.96 -2.28 -0.41
N GLY A 94 -20.66 -1.69 -1.38
CA GLY A 94 -22.12 -1.59 -1.39
C GLY A 94 -22.84 -2.93 -1.52
N SER A 95 -24.18 -2.90 -1.54
CA SER A 95 -25.02 -4.10 -1.67
C SER A 95 -24.78 -4.80 -3.01
N GLY A 96 -24.01 -5.90 -2.99
CA GLY A 96 -23.70 -6.76 -4.12
C GLY A 96 -22.53 -7.70 -3.80
N ILE A 97 -22.52 -8.90 -4.38
CA ILE A 97 -21.30 -9.74 -4.44
C ILE A 97 -20.55 -9.29 -5.68
N GLY A 98 -19.32 -8.83 -5.54
CA GLY A 98 -18.57 -8.22 -6.63
C GLY A 98 -17.07 -8.35 -6.47
N GLN A 99 -16.36 -8.20 -7.58
CA GLN A 99 -14.91 -8.01 -7.53
C GLN A 99 -14.62 -6.52 -7.38
N VAL A 100 -13.67 -6.17 -6.52
CA VAL A 100 -13.06 -4.84 -6.51
C VAL A 100 -11.68 -4.92 -7.15
N ARG A 101 -11.34 -3.94 -7.99
CA ARG A 101 -9.96 -3.77 -8.44
C ARG A 101 -9.18 -3.14 -7.29
N LEU A 102 -8.37 -3.93 -6.60
CA LEU A 102 -7.49 -3.44 -5.54
C LEU A 102 -6.12 -3.18 -6.11
N GLU A 103 -5.62 -1.96 -5.89
CA GLU A 103 -4.27 -1.58 -6.23
C GLU A 103 -3.57 -1.01 -4.99
N ALA A 104 -2.39 -1.50 -4.67
CA ALA A 104 -1.64 -1.05 -3.52
C ALA A 104 -0.17 -0.84 -3.91
N ARG A 105 0.35 0.35 -3.67
CA ARG A 105 1.77 0.66 -3.87
C ARG A 105 2.47 0.77 -2.54
N VAL A 106 3.62 0.13 -2.41
CA VAL A 106 4.47 0.25 -1.24
C VAL A 106 5.83 0.82 -1.64
N LEU A 107 6.21 1.91 -0.98
CA LEU A 107 7.45 2.63 -1.25
C LEU A 107 8.26 2.79 0.05
N SER A 108 9.58 2.77 -0.04
CA SER A 108 10.46 3.16 1.08
C SER A 108 10.48 4.68 1.19
N GLN A 109 10.35 5.21 2.39
CA GLN A 109 10.65 6.62 2.64
C GLN A 109 12.12 6.79 3.04
N PRO A 110 12.84 7.75 2.45
CA PRO A 110 14.11 8.18 3.01
C PRO A 110 13.87 8.80 4.39
N VAL A 111 14.75 8.49 5.34
CA VAL A 111 14.74 9.17 6.65
C VAL A 111 15.23 10.59 6.42
N SER A 112 14.31 11.56 6.44
CA SER A 112 14.66 12.97 6.52
C SER A 112 15.19 13.23 7.94
N ILE A 113 16.51 13.14 8.15
CA ILE A 113 17.12 13.62 9.39
C ILE A 113 17.16 15.15 9.29
N PRO A 114 16.39 15.92 10.08
CA PRO A 114 16.58 17.36 10.13
C PRO A 114 18.00 17.63 10.65
N ARG A 115 18.76 18.44 9.90
CA ARG A 115 20.05 18.98 10.34
C ARG A 115 19.84 20.11 11.34
#